data_AF-A0A7W0XA65-F1
#
_entry.id   AF-A0A7W0XA65-F1
#
_cell.length_a   1.000
_cell.length_b   1.000
_cell.length_c   1.000
_cell.angle_alpha   90.00
_cell.angle_beta   90.00
_cell.angle_gamma   90.00
#
_symmetry.space_group_name_H-M   'P 1'
#
loop_
_entity.id
_entity.type
_entity.pdbx_description
1 polymer ?
#
loop_
_entity_poly.entity_id
_entity_poly.type
_entity_poly.pdbx_seq_one_letter_code
_entity_poly.pdbx_strand_id
1 'polypeptide(L)' 'HDLIAWTQRLLLTGELARAEPKRLRYRLLHVAARLAFHARSARLRLQASWAWATDLAAAFARLKALPAAPG' A
#
# COMPACT_ATOMS: atom_id res chain seq x y z
N HIS A 1 4.56 15.31 -1.39
CA HIS A 1 5.22 14.71 -0.20
C HIS A 1 4.18 14.02 0.69
N ASP A 2 2.96 14.54 0.70
CA ASP A 2 1.93 14.23 1.71
C ASP A 2 1.29 12.84 1.54
N LEU A 3 1.15 12.33 0.31
CA LEU A 3 0.56 11.01 0.08
C LEU A 3 1.33 9.89 0.80
N ILE A 4 2.66 9.94 0.80
CA ILE A 4 3.48 8.94 1.49
C ILE A 4 3.31 9.07 3.00
N ALA A 5 3.33 10.29 3.55
CA ALA A 5 3.15 10.53 4.98
C ALA A 5 1.78 10.04 5.47
N TRP A 6 0.70 10.29 4.72
CA TRP A 6 -0.63 9.79 5.06
C TRP A 6 -0.75 8.28 4.90
N THR A 7 -0.16 7.72 3.85
CA THR A 7 -0.09 6.25 3.68
C THR A 7 0.59 5.60 4.87
N GLN A 8 1.72 6.14 5.32
CA GLN A 8 2.43 5.64 6.51
C GLN A 8 1.58 5.72 7.77
N ARG A 9 0.96 6.89 7.99
CA ARG A 9 0.20 7.16 9.20
C ARG A 9 -1.09 6.33 9.30
N LEU A 10 -1.77 6.08 8.18
CA LEU A 10 -3.08 5.44 8.17
C LEU A 10 -3.03 3.95 7.86
N LEU A 11 -2.07 3.50 7.04
CA LEU A 11 -2.14 2.18 6.41
C LEU A 11 -1.00 1.24 6.83
N LEU A 12 0.15 1.78 7.26
CA LEU A 12 1.33 0.99 7.57
C LEU A 12 1.54 0.81 9.07
N THR A 13 2.23 -0.26 9.44
CA THR A 13 2.52 -0.61 10.85
C THR A 13 3.98 -1.01 11.01
N GLY A 14 4.48 -1.03 12.25
CA GLY A 14 5.85 -1.44 12.57
C GLY A 14 6.90 -0.56 11.91
N GLU A 15 7.94 -1.19 11.36
CA GLU A 15 9.08 -0.52 10.72
C GLU A 15 8.68 0.31 9.50
N LEU A 16 7.66 -0.11 8.76
CA LEU A 16 7.20 0.61 7.56
C LEU A 16 6.51 1.94 7.89
N ALA A 17 5.85 2.02 9.07
CA ALA A 17 5.24 3.26 9.54
C ALA A 17 6.27 4.34 9.92
N ARG A 18 7.48 3.94 10.30
CA ARG A 18 8.58 4.84 10.71
C ARG A 18 9.67 5.01 9.65
N ALA A 19 9.60 4.25 8.57
CA ALA A 19 10.58 4.28 7.50
C ALA A 19 10.66 5.67 6.84
N GLU A 20 11.84 6.07 6.39
CA GLU A 20 11.94 7.28 5.58
C GLU A 20 11.12 7.13 4.27
N PRO A 21 10.51 8.22 3.77
CA PRO A 21 9.75 8.18 2.51
C PRO A 21 10.54 7.61 1.32
N LYS A 22 11.85 7.87 1.27
CA LYS A 22 12.75 7.31 0.25
C LYS A 22 12.82 5.79 0.35
N ARG A 23 12.91 5.24 1.56
CA ARG A 23 12.96 3.80 1.81
C ARG A 23 11.66 3.11 1.39
N LEU A 24 10.52 3.75 1.63
CA LEU A 24 9.22 3.26 1.15
C LEU A 24 9.11 3.24 -0.37
N ARG A 25 9.64 4.26 -1.04
CA ARG A 25 9.60 4.34 -2.50
C ARG A 25 10.31 3.16 -3.16
N TYR A 26 11.46 2.75 -2.63
CA TYR A 26 12.25 1.65 -3.19
C TYR A 26 11.90 0.26 -2.65
N ARG A 27 11.16 0.18 -1.54
CA ARG A 27 10.66 -1.08 -1.01
C ARG A 27 9.23 -1.26 -1.42
N LEU A 28 8.30 -0.67 -0.66
CA LEU A 28 6.87 -0.89 -0.80
C LEU A 28 6.32 -0.48 -2.17
N LEU A 29 6.75 0.67 -2.71
CA LEU A 29 6.21 1.22 -3.96
C LEU A 29 6.95 0.74 -5.22
N HIS A 30 8.02 -0.04 -5.05
CA HIS A 30 8.75 -0.69 -6.14
C HIS A 30 8.54 -2.21 -6.10
N VAL A 31 7.29 -2.62 -5.85
CA VAL A 31 6.91 -4.02 -5.75
C VAL A 31 6.86 -4.69 -7.13
N ALA A 32 7.32 -5.95 -7.18
CA ALA A 32 6.99 -6.84 -8.28
C ALA A 32 5.50 -7.24 -8.17
N ALA A 33 4.64 -6.50 -8.88
CA ALA A 33 3.21 -6.75 -8.94
C ALA A 33 2.66 -6.54 -10.35
N ARG A 34 1.53 -7.19 -10.62
CA ARG A 34 0.75 -6.97 -11.84
C ARG A 34 -0.58 -6.32 -11.48
N LEU A 35 -0.84 -5.14 -12.02
CA LEU A 35 -2.13 -4.46 -11.91
C LEU A 35 -2.96 -4.79 -13.16
N ALA A 36 -4.10 -5.44 -12.98
CA ALA A 36 -5.02 -5.79 -14.06
C ALA A 36 -6.34 -5.03 -13.89
N PHE A 37 -6.82 -4.40 -14.95
CA PHE A 37 -8.09 -3.69 -14.96
C PHE A 37 -9.17 -4.54 -15.62
N HIS A 38 -10.36 -4.57 -15.03
CA HIS A 38 -11.53 -5.22 -15.61
C HIS A 38 -12.79 -4.44 -15.24
N ALA A 39 -13.56 -4.03 -16.25
CA ALA A 39 -14.71 -3.14 -16.09
C ALA A 39 -14.35 -1.90 -15.25
N ARG A 40 -15.04 -1.69 -14.12
CA ARG A 40 -14.80 -0.58 -13.18
C ARG A 40 -13.92 -0.99 -11.99
N SER A 41 -13.13 -2.05 -12.12
CA SER A 41 -12.33 -2.61 -11.03
C SER A 41 -10.88 -2.83 -11.41
N ALA A 42 -9.98 -2.47 -10.50
CA ALA A 42 -8.57 -2.80 -10.58
C ALA A 42 -8.25 -3.97 -9.62
N ARG A 43 -7.52 -4.97 -10.11
CA ARG A 43 -7.02 -6.11 -9.33
C ARG A 43 -5.50 -6.06 -9.29
N LEU A 44 -4.96 -5.84 -8.09
CA LEU A 44 -3.54 -5.90 -7.83
C LEU A 44 -3.13 -7.34 -7.47
N ARG A 45 -2.24 -7.94 -8.25
CA ARG A 45 -1.65 -9.25 -7.99
C ARG A 45 -0.21 -9.05 -7.51
N LEU A 46 0.04 -9.37 -6.25
CA LEU A 46 1.37 -9.28 -5.64
C LEU A 46 2.12 -10.60 -5.83
N GLN A 47 3.42 -10.53 -6.11
CA GLN A 47 4.25 -11.73 -6.10
C GLN A 47 4.34 -12.29 -4.67
N ALA A 48 3.92 -13.54 -4.46
CA ALA A 48 3.78 -14.13 -3.14
C ALA A 48 5.11 -14.23 -2.36
N SER A 49 6.23 -14.43 -3.04
CA SER A 49 7.55 -14.57 -2.40
C SER A 49 8.22 -13.24 -2.05
N TRP A 50 7.59 -12.11 -2.35
CA TRP A 50 8.19 -10.80 -2.10
C TRP A 50 7.98 -10.37 -0.65
N ALA A 51 9.04 -9.88 -0.01
CA ALA A 51 9.11 -9.71 1.44
C ALA A 51 8.02 -8.81 2.05
N TRP A 52 7.46 -7.86 1.28
CA TRP A 52 6.44 -6.91 1.77
C TRP A 52 5.08 -7.09 1.10
N ALA A 53 4.83 -8.25 0.46
CA ALA A 53 3.56 -8.52 -0.20
C ALA A 53 2.39 -8.52 0.80
N THR A 54 2.59 -9.13 1.97
CA THR A 54 1.60 -9.15 3.05
C THR A 54 1.35 -7.76 3.62
N ASP A 55 2.40 -6.97 3.84
CA ASP A 55 2.26 -5.59 4.34
C ASP A 55 1.46 -4.72 3.38
N LEU A 56 1.73 -4.83 2.08
CA LEU A 56 1.02 -4.07 1.06
C LEU A 56 -0.44 -4.53 0.93
N ALA A 57 -0.70 -5.84 0.97
CA ALA A 57 -2.07 -6.37 0.98
C ALA A 57 -2.85 -5.88 2.21
N ALA A 58 -2.22 -5.89 3.40
CA ALA A 58 -2.81 -5.37 4.63
C ALA A 58 -3.06 -3.86 4.56
N ALA A 59 -2.16 -3.08 3.96
CA ALA A 59 -2.35 -1.65 3.74
C ALA A 59 -3.60 -1.36 2.90
N PHE A 60 -3.81 -2.09 1.80
CA PHE A 60 -5.04 -1.97 1.00
C PHE A 60 -6.29 -2.46 1.74
N ALA A 61 -6.18 -3.49 2.58
CA ALA A 61 -7.28 -3.92 3.43
C ALA A 61 -7.69 -2.82 4.42
N ARG A 62 -6.73 -2.18 5.08
CA ARG A 62 -6.95 -1.03 5.97
C ARG A 62 -7.55 0.16 5.23
N LEU A 63 -7.05 0.47 4.04
CA LEU A 63 -7.58 1.56 3.20
C LEU A 63 -9.07 1.37 2.92
N LYS A 64 -9.50 0.14 2.57
CA LYS A 64 -10.91 -0.18 2.33
C LYS A 64 -11.79 -0.11 3.59
N ALA A 65 -11.19 -0.20 4.77
CA ALA A 65 -11.89 -0.10 6.05
C ALA A 65 -11.96 1.34 6.58
N LEU A 66 -11.25 2.29 5.95
CA LEU A 66 -11.35 3.69 6.34
C LEU A 66 -12.76 4.21 6.05
N PRO A 67 -13.32 5.07 6.93
CA PRO A 67 -14.59 5.72 6.66
C PRO A 67 -14.47 6.55 5.38
N ALA A 68 -15.54 6.58 4.59
CA ALA A 68 -15.64 7.51 3.48
C ALA A 68 -15.47 8.94 4.01
N ALA A 69 -14.76 9.77 3.26
CA ALA A 69 -14.69 11.18 3.60
C ALA A 69 -16.12 11.74 3.69
N PRO A 70 -16.45 12.56 4.69
CA PRO A 70 -17.71 13.28 4.69
C PRO A 70 -17.76 14.10 3.39
N GLY A 71 -18.84 13.89 2.63
CA GLY A 71 -19.12 14.60 1.38
C GLY A 71 -19.59 16.02 1.62
#